data_AF-A0A1B6MP06-F1
#
_entry.id   AF-A0A1B6MP06-F1
#
_cell.length_a   1.000
_cell.length_b   1.000
_cell.length_c   1.000
_cell.angle_alpha   90.00
_cell.angle_beta   90.00
_cell.angle_gamma   90.00
#
_symmetry.space_group_name_H-M   'P 1'
#
loop_
_entity.id
_entity.type
_entity.pdbx_description
1 polymer ?
#
loop_
_entity_poly.entity_id
_entity_poly.type
_entity_poly.pdbx_seq_one_letter_code
_entity_poly.pdbx_strand_id
1 'polypeptide(L)'
;YFLFSGSLNDKGESWCPDCVKAEPAIEEVVTKLPDTVHFVKVFVGNREFWKNNDCPFRKDKKIHVGSLPTIIKWGNPERLEGTDFDNKDVIEMAFEEDL
;
A
#
# COMPACT_ATOMS: atom_id res chain seq x y z
N TYR A 1 -2.64 -9.50 2.01
CA TYR A 1 -2.04 -8.28 1.42
C TYR A 1 -1.73 -7.27 2.49
N PHE A 2 -0.62 -6.55 2.34
CA PHE A 2 -0.27 -5.40 3.18
C PHE A 2 -0.17 -4.14 2.31
N LEU A 3 -0.96 -3.12 2.62
CA LEU A 3 -0.85 -1.78 2.04
C LEU A 3 -0.11 -0.86 3.01
N PHE A 4 1.07 -0.39 2.62
CA PHE A 4 1.81 0.63 3.34
C PHE A 4 1.37 2.02 2.86
N SER A 5 0.92 2.86 3.79
CA SER A 5 0.42 4.20 3.51
C SER A 5 0.88 5.19 4.58
N GLY A 6 0.86 6.49 4.24
CA GLY A 6 1.13 7.55 5.22
C GLY A 6 0.04 7.59 6.29
N SER A 7 0.41 7.83 7.55
CA SER A 7 -0.55 8.00 8.64
C SER A 7 -1.59 9.09 8.35
N LEU A 8 -2.76 8.92 8.96
CA LEU A 8 -3.87 9.85 8.84
C LEU A 8 -3.70 11.03 9.81
N ASN A 9 -4.22 12.19 9.41
CA ASN A 9 -4.45 13.33 10.29
C ASN A 9 -5.77 13.17 11.08
N ASP A 10 -6.12 14.17 11.90
CA ASP A 10 -7.36 14.17 12.69
C ASP A 10 -8.65 14.15 11.87
N LYS A 11 -8.57 14.41 10.56
CA LYS A 11 -9.69 14.33 9.61
C LYS A 11 -9.76 13.00 8.87
N GLY A 12 -8.85 12.06 9.19
CA GLY A 12 -8.78 10.76 8.51
C GLY A 12 -8.06 10.80 7.15
N GLU A 13 -7.37 11.89 6.80
CA GLU A 13 -6.69 12.02 5.52
C GLU A 13 -5.20 11.71 5.65
N SER A 14 -4.65 10.92 4.72
CA SER A 14 -3.21 10.65 4.69
C SER A 14 -2.42 11.91 4.30
N TRP A 15 -1.26 12.14 4.94
CA TRP A 15 -0.34 13.21 4.53
C TRP A 15 0.32 12.95 3.17
N CYS A 16 0.18 11.73 2.62
CA CYS A 16 0.78 11.25 1.39
C CYS A 16 -0.20 11.44 0.22
N PRO A 17 0.05 12.39 -0.72
CA PRO A 17 -0.88 12.67 -1.81
C PRO A 17 -1.09 11.48 -2.75
N ASP A 18 -0.03 10.72 -3.05
CA ASP A 18 -0.11 9.52 -3.90
C ASP A 18 -0.97 8.43 -3.24
N CYS A 19 -0.90 8.33 -1.91
CA CYS A 19 -1.71 7.40 -1.14
C CYS A 19 -3.20 7.77 -1.22
N VAL A 20 -3.53 9.06 -1.08
CA VAL A 20 -4.91 9.58 -1.22
C VAL A 20 -5.43 9.35 -2.64
N LYS A 21 -4.58 9.55 -3.66
CA LYS A 21 -4.96 9.34 -5.06
C LYS A 21 -5.24 7.87 -5.38
N ALA A 22 -4.43 6.95 -4.85
CA ALA A 22 -4.55 5.52 -5.12
C ALA A 22 -5.69 4.83 -4.34
N GLU A 23 -6.07 5.38 -3.19
CA GLU A 23 -7.02 4.76 -2.25
C GLU A 23 -8.35 4.33 -2.87
N PRO A 24 -9.05 5.15 -3.69
CA PRO A 24 -10.32 4.73 -4.28
C PRO A 24 -10.21 3.50 -5.19
N ALA A 25 -9.14 3.41 -5.98
CA ALA A 25 -8.92 2.26 -6.87
C ALA A 25 -8.58 0.99 -6.07
N ILE A 26 -7.81 1.13 -5.00
CA ILE A 26 -7.47 0.01 -4.11
C ILE A 26 -8.73 -0.48 -3.38
N GLU A 27 -9.54 0.42 -2.81
CA GLU A 27 -10.78 0.07 -2.11
C GLU A 27 -11.77 -0.66 -3.02
N GLU A 28 -11.87 -0.26 -4.29
CA GLU A 28 -12.75 -0.94 -5.24
C GLU A 28 -12.36 -2.40 -5.47
N VAL A 29 -11.06 -2.72 -5.48
CA VAL A 29 -10.59 -4.10 -5.61
C VAL A 29 -10.75 -4.85 -4.30
N VAL A 30 -10.36 -4.23 -3.18
CA VAL A 30 -10.40 -4.86 -1.85
C VAL A 30 -11.81 -5.24 -1.43
N THR A 31 -12.83 -4.44 -1.79
CA THR A 31 -14.24 -4.75 -1.48
C THR A 31 -14.79 -5.95 -2.26
N LYS A 32 -14.10 -6.40 -3.31
CA LYS A 32 -14.45 -7.58 -4.11
C LYS A 32 -13.72 -8.85 -3.64
N LEU A 33 -12.74 -8.73 -2.75
CA LEU A 33 -11.98 -9.88 -2.27
C LEU A 33 -12.85 -10.82 -1.40
N PRO A 34 -12.63 -12.13 -1.48
CA PRO A 34 -13.31 -13.10 -0.63
C PRO A 34 -12.83 -13.02 0.82
N ASP A 35 -13.67 -13.45 1.76
CA ASP A 35 -13.37 -13.44 3.21
C ASP A 35 -12.12 -14.25 3.61
N THR A 36 -11.65 -15.13 2.74
CA THR A 36 -10.42 -15.90 2.90
C THR A 36 -9.16 -15.05 2.74
N VAL A 37 -9.26 -13.86 2.16
CA VAL A 37 -8.15 -12.94 1.91
C VAL A 37 -8.10 -11.86 2.96
N HIS A 38 -7.00 -11.81 3.71
CA HIS A 38 -6.76 -10.73 4.66
C HIS A 38 -6.06 -9.54 3.99
N PHE A 39 -6.72 -8.38 3.99
CA PHE A 39 -6.15 -7.11 3.57
C PHE A 39 -5.85 -6.22 4.79
N VAL A 40 -4.58 -5.85 4.97
CA VAL A 40 -4.11 -5.08 6.13
C VAL A 40 -3.52 -3.75 5.68
N LYS A 41 -4.08 -2.64 6.15
CA LYS A 41 -3.52 -1.30 5.95
C LYS A 41 -2.55 -0.96 7.08
N VAL A 42 -1.31 -0.67 6.73
CA VAL A 42 -0.21 -0.34 7.64
C VAL A 42 0.13 1.13 7.48
N PHE A 43 -0.02 1.89 8.56
CA PHE A 43 0.42 3.29 8.58
C PHE A 43 1.89 3.37 9.00
N VAL A 44 2.71 3.93 8.11
CA VAL A 44 4.16 4.00 8.35
C VAL A 44 4.57 5.07 9.37
N GLY A 45 3.63 5.88 9.85
CA GLY A 45 3.92 7.04 10.70
C GLY A 45 3.78 8.36 9.95
N ASN A 46 4.27 9.42 10.57
CA ASN A 46 4.26 10.77 10.00
C ASN A 46 5.29 10.91 8.85
N ARG A 47 5.19 12.03 8.12
CA ARG A 47 6.05 12.30 6.95
C ARG A 47 7.54 12.35 7.28
N GLU A 48 7.90 12.88 8.45
CA GLU A 48 9.30 13.02 8.88
C GLU A 48 9.92 11.66 9.17
N PHE A 49 9.20 10.79 9.88
CA PHE A 49 9.59 9.41 10.13
C PHE A 49 9.82 8.64 8.83
N TRP A 50 8.91 8.77 7.86
CA TRP A 50 9.04 8.11 6.55
C TRP A 50 10.21 8.63 5.70
N LYS A 51 10.47 9.94 5.74
CA LYS A 51 11.57 10.56 4.98
C LYS A 51 12.95 10.21 5.52
N ASN A 52 13.04 9.74 6.76
CA ASN A 52 14.30 9.27 7.31
C ASN A 52 14.78 8.01 6.56
N ASN A 53 16.01 8.03 6.03
CA ASN A 53 16.61 6.86 5.37
C ASN A 53 16.80 5.67 6.34
N ASP A 54 16.83 5.93 7.64
CA ASP A 54 16.88 4.92 8.70
C ASP A 54 15.49 4.38 9.09
N CYS A 55 14.42 4.81 8.42
CA CYS A 55 13.08 4.29 8.63
C CYS A 55 13.06 2.75 8.53
N PRO A 56 12.58 2.02 9.55
CA PRO A 56 12.57 0.56 9.57
C PRO A 56 11.86 -0.07 8.37
N PHE A 57 10.78 0.55 7.87
CA PHE A 57 10.07 0.07 6.68
C PHE A 57 10.96 0.07 5.43
N ARG A 58 11.89 1.02 5.30
CA ARG A 58 12.85 1.09 4.19
C ARG A 58 13.96 0.06 4.33
N LYS A 59 14.38 -0.24 5.56
CA LYS A 59 15.55 -1.10 5.84
C LYS A 59 15.21 -2.57 6.08
N ASP A 60 13.96 -2.87 6.40
CA ASP A 60 13.53 -4.24 6.66
C ASP A 60 13.71 -5.10 5.41
N LYS A 61 14.40 -6.23 5.56
CA LYS A 61 14.78 -7.11 4.45
C LYS A 61 13.63 -7.93 3.88
N LYS A 62 12.53 -8.06 4.62
CA LYS A 62 11.36 -8.83 4.18
C LYS A 62 10.40 -7.96 3.39
N ILE A 63 10.17 -6.72 3.83
CA ILE A 63 9.16 -5.84 3.22
C ILE A 63 9.75 -4.75 2.33
N HIS A 64 10.96 -4.27 2.64
CA HIS A 64 11.73 -3.25 1.91
C HIS A 64 10.87 -2.24 1.14
N VAL A 65 10.18 -1.36 1.87
CA VAL A 65 9.25 -0.39 1.28
C VAL A 65 10.04 0.82 0.78
N GLY A 66 10.11 1.01 -0.54
CA GLY A 66 10.88 2.09 -1.18
C GLY A 66 10.11 3.39 -1.35
N SER A 67 8.82 3.29 -1.65
CA SER A 67 7.90 4.41 -1.91
C SER A 67 6.57 4.22 -1.16
N LEU A 68 5.72 5.24 -1.16
CA LEU A 68 4.33 5.10 -0.74
C LEU A 68 3.42 5.59 -1.87
N PRO A 69 2.23 4.99 -2.06
CA PRO A 69 1.81 3.75 -1.41
C PRO A 69 2.63 2.55 -1.89
N THR A 70 2.53 1.42 -1.19
CA THR A 70 3.07 0.13 -1.65
C THR A 70 2.18 -0.99 -1.18
N ILE A 71 1.84 -1.92 -2.08
CA ILE A 71 1.11 -3.14 -1.75
C ILE A 71 2.05 -4.33 -1.91
N ILE A 72 2.07 -5.23 -0.92
CA ILE A 72 2.77 -6.52 -1.03
C ILE A 72 1.79 -7.67 -0.76
N LYS A 73 1.93 -8.75 -1.53
CA LYS A 73 1.34 -10.06 -1.23
C LYS A 73 2.30 -10.82 -0.33
N TRP A 74 1.87 -11.19 0.88
CA TRP A 74 2.76 -11.79 1.86
C TRP A 74 3.30 -13.13 1.37
N GLY A 75 4.63 -13.31 1.41
CA GLY A 75 5.29 -14.52 0.94
C GLY A 75 5.45 -14.61 -0.58
N ASN A 76 5.12 -13.56 -1.34
CA ASN A 76 5.28 -13.48 -2.79
C ASN A 76 6.18 -12.27 -3.16
N PRO A 77 7.03 -12.36 -4.21
CA PRO A 77 7.83 -11.22 -4.70
C PRO A 77 7.00 -10.07 -5.33
N GLU A 78 5.78 -10.33 -5.78
CA GLU A 78 4.92 -9.34 -6.43
C GLU A 78 4.53 -8.20 -5.49
N ARG A 79 4.59 -6.99 -6.04
CA ARG A 79 4.29 -5.75 -5.33
C ARG A 79 3.84 -4.67 -6.31
N LEU A 80 3.03 -3.75 -5.80
CA LEU A 80 2.65 -2.54 -6.50
C LEU A 80 3.35 -1.35 -5.85
N GLU A 81 4.02 -0.53 -6.65
CA GLU A 81 4.72 0.67 -6.19
C GLU A 81 4.76 1.78 -7.24
N GLY A 82 5.00 3.02 -6.78
CA GLY A 82 5.17 4.17 -7.68
C GLY A 82 3.99 4.37 -8.65
N THR A 83 4.27 4.30 -9.95
CA THR A 83 3.31 4.56 -11.03
C THR A 83 2.34 3.41 -11.28
N ASP A 84 2.50 2.26 -10.63
CA ASP A 84 1.56 1.14 -10.78
C ASP A 84 0.13 1.55 -10.39
N PHE A 85 0.03 2.47 -9.44
CA PHE A 85 -1.25 3.01 -8.97
C PHE A 85 -1.91 4.01 -9.94
N ASP A 86 -1.22 4.42 -11.01
CA ASP A 86 -1.81 5.27 -12.06
C ASP A 86 -2.64 4.47 -13.07
N ASN A 87 -2.50 3.14 -13.08
CA ASN A 87 -3.26 2.25 -13.96
C ASN A 87 -4.11 1.28 -13.15
N LYS A 88 -5.44 1.46 -13.22
CA LYS A 88 -6.39 0.61 -12.52
C LYS A 88 -6.30 -0.86 -12.94
N ASP A 89 -6.02 -1.15 -14.21
CA ASP A 89 -5.92 -2.52 -14.70
C ASP A 89 -4.75 -3.26 -14.03
N VAL A 90 -3.63 -2.55 -13.77
CA VAL A 90 -2.47 -3.12 -13.05
C VAL A 90 -2.84 -3.44 -11.60
N ILE A 91 -3.62 -2.57 -10.95
CA ILE A 91 -4.11 -2.83 -9.60
C ILE A 91 -5.01 -4.06 -9.61
N GLU A 92 -5.97 -4.17 -10.53
CA GLU A 92 -6.88 -5.33 -10.62
C GLU A 92 -6.13 -6.64 -10.87
N MET A 93 -5.19 -6.64 -11.82
CA MET A 93 -4.37 -7.83 -12.14
C MET A 93 -3.58 -8.35 -10.93
N ALA A 94 -3.12 -7.47 -10.04
CA ALA A 94 -2.38 -7.88 -8.84
C ALA A 94 -3.21 -8.66 -7.81
N PHE A 95 -4.53 -8.65 -7.93
CA PHE A 95 -5.46 -9.39 -7.07
C PHE A 95 -6.24 -10.48 -7.83
N GLU A 96 -6.05 -10.61 -9.14
CA GLU A 96 -6.87 -11.48 -10.01
C GLU A 96 -6.88 -12.94 -9.56
N GLU A 97 -5.76 -13.47 -9.06
CA GLU A 97 -5.68 -14.85 -8.56
C GLU A 97 -6.46 -15.09 -7.26
N ASP A 98 -6.78 -14.02 -6.53
CA ASP A 98 -7.42 -14.07 -5.21
C ASP A 98 -8.85 -13.50 -5.22
N LEU A 99 -9.35 -13.02 -6.35
CA LEU A 99 -10.75 -12.63 -6.58
C LEU A 99 -11.63 -13.86 -6.87
#